data_AF-A0A0C2B817-F1
#
_entry.id   AF-A0A0C2B817-F1
#
_cell.length_a   1.000
_cell.length_b   1.000
_cell.length_c   1.000
_cell.angle_alpha   90.00
_cell.angle_beta   90.00
_cell.angle_gamma   90.00
#
_symmetry.space_group_name_H-M   'P 1'
#
loop_
_entity.id
_entity.type
_entity.pdbx_description
1 polymer ?
#
loop_
_entity_poly.entity_id
_entity_poly.type
_entity_poly.pdbx_seq_one_letter_code
_entity_poly.pdbx_strand_id
1 'polypeptide(L)'
;MAGPWAQSGYTPLELVAELPFSTRLVRLAAPGRPSWVRHGRTWRHAPTQQLLAILARTPALAGPVRLLIVERGRTRILGVLHEAEVPDPWSVTGWLGRPDIRPLGPDGPTTAEALAARSNDYRPLDYAAQALGLRPMDTFRARSLPCREGISVILPARGVHEVLPDVLSSLAEAASRLTPDTPWEAIVVDDADDPPLRLPTGLPPQIRLVRSATQLYSGGARNLGMTHSRYELLVFCDADTHLSPNYLQQHVARHLIAPNLITVSLREHVPADLPLPDRAPDVGQDSRSIAQYARGRVGLAPVTAPVTVRPLAQTRGFRNFGHGRHLGPVDLPFMVKGNNLALSAAAARPLGFPPEFAGWGPEDMCFAAKLIARGSYVIPVLSTGVFHRAHPPRSGSPERRDAELATNLAHYARRLDEPAAHPWRLPRQQRRAAR
;
A
#
# COMPACT_ATOMS: atom_id res chain seq x y z
N MET A 1 22.84 -9.29 9.45
CA MET A 1 23.21 -9.16 8.02
C MET A 1 24.55 -8.46 7.97
N ALA A 2 25.56 -9.13 7.44
CA ALA A 2 26.82 -8.51 7.02
C ALA A 2 26.85 -8.62 5.49
N GLY A 3 27.10 -7.51 4.78
CA GLY A 3 27.07 -7.52 3.31
C GLY A 3 26.94 -6.12 2.68
N PRO A 4 26.91 -6.04 1.34
CA PRO A 4 26.93 -4.77 0.60
C PRO A 4 25.83 -3.77 0.99
N TRP A 5 24.63 -4.25 1.33
CA TRP A 5 23.51 -3.40 1.77
C TRP A 5 23.72 -2.82 3.17
N ALA A 6 24.30 -3.59 4.09
CA ALA A 6 24.66 -3.10 5.41
C ALA A 6 25.80 -2.06 5.31
N GLN A 7 26.78 -2.28 4.41
CA GLN A 7 27.86 -1.33 4.13
C GLN A 7 27.35 -0.01 3.54
N SER A 8 26.21 0.00 2.85
CA SER A 8 25.57 1.23 2.37
C SER A 8 24.68 1.89 3.43
N GLY A 9 24.64 1.39 4.66
CA GLY A 9 23.77 1.90 5.71
C GLY A 9 22.28 1.64 5.46
N TYR A 10 21.97 0.52 4.79
CA TYR A 10 20.62 0.13 4.40
C TYR A 10 19.89 1.17 3.54
N THR A 11 20.60 1.77 2.59
CA THR A 11 19.98 2.66 1.61
C THR A 11 18.78 1.98 0.96
N PRO A 12 17.69 2.72 0.70
CA PRO A 12 16.54 2.17 -0.01
C PRO A 12 16.96 1.54 -1.34
N LEU A 13 16.28 0.46 -1.71
CA LEU A 13 16.54 -0.32 -2.91
C LEU A 13 15.38 -0.18 -3.90
N GLU A 14 15.62 -0.69 -5.10
CA GLU A 14 14.62 -0.89 -6.13
C GLU A 14 14.98 -2.06 -7.04
N LEU A 15 13.95 -2.65 -7.67
CA LEU A 15 14.11 -3.63 -8.73
C LEU A 15 14.18 -2.94 -10.09
N VAL A 16 15.10 -3.42 -10.92
CA VAL A 16 15.32 -2.93 -12.28
C VAL A 16 15.48 -4.12 -13.23
N ALA A 17 14.81 -4.08 -14.37
CA ALA A 17 15.03 -5.04 -15.44
C ALA A 17 16.03 -4.48 -16.47
N GLU A 18 17.14 -5.17 -16.66
CA GLU A 18 18.12 -4.86 -17.69
C GLU A 18 17.78 -5.61 -18.99
N LEU A 19 17.50 -4.84 -20.03
CA LEU A 19 16.95 -5.26 -21.32
C LEU A 19 17.99 -5.01 -22.42
N PRO A 20 18.56 -6.05 -23.05
CA PRO A 20 19.47 -5.91 -24.16
C PRO A 20 18.69 -5.71 -25.47
N PHE A 21 18.60 -4.47 -25.96
CA PHE A 21 18.14 -4.21 -27.32
C PHE A 21 19.31 -4.36 -28.30
N SER A 22 19.02 -4.57 -29.58
CA SER A 22 20.05 -4.75 -30.63
C SER A 22 21.07 -3.61 -30.70
N THR A 23 20.67 -2.38 -30.38
CA THR A 23 21.52 -1.17 -30.50
C THR A 23 21.87 -0.52 -29.17
N ARG A 24 21.30 -0.99 -28.05
CA ARG A 24 21.43 -0.33 -26.74
C ARG A 24 21.08 -1.26 -25.58
N LEU A 25 21.59 -0.94 -24.40
CA LEU A 25 21.18 -1.59 -23.16
C LEU A 25 20.29 -0.63 -22.36
N VAL A 26 19.16 -1.12 -21.87
CA VAL A 26 18.18 -0.33 -21.12
C VAL A 26 18.00 -0.95 -19.73
N ARG A 27 17.83 -0.10 -18.72
CA ARG A 27 17.42 -0.48 -17.37
C ARG A 27 16.06 0.13 -17.10
N LEU A 28 15.03 -0.71 -17.10
CA LEU A 28 13.65 -0.32 -16.84
C LEU A 28 13.37 -0.47 -15.34
N ALA A 29 12.88 0.60 -14.71
CA ALA A 29 12.49 0.61 -13.30
C ALA A 29 10.96 0.46 -13.12
N ALA A 30 10.58 0.22 -11.86
CA ALA A 30 9.18 0.20 -11.43
C ALA A 30 8.44 1.50 -11.78
N PRO A 31 7.09 1.49 -11.83
CA PRO A 31 6.27 2.69 -12.03
C PRO A 31 6.66 3.86 -11.12
N GLY A 32 6.66 5.07 -11.68
CA GLY A 32 7.05 6.29 -10.97
C GLY A 32 8.55 6.46 -10.72
N ARG A 33 9.39 5.51 -11.15
CA ARG A 33 10.85 5.60 -11.01
C ARG A 33 11.55 5.89 -12.34
N PRO A 34 12.68 6.61 -12.30
CA PRO A 34 13.44 6.88 -13.50
C PRO A 34 14.00 5.58 -14.07
N SER A 35 14.07 5.48 -15.39
CA SER A 35 14.73 4.38 -16.09
C SER A 35 15.99 4.91 -16.79
N TRP A 36 16.87 4.01 -17.26
CA TRP A 36 18.18 4.40 -17.79
C TRP A 36 18.48 3.74 -19.13
N VAL A 37 19.24 4.44 -19.95
CA VAL A 37 19.81 3.94 -21.21
C VAL A 37 21.32 4.03 -21.14
N ARG A 38 22.00 2.99 -21.61
CA ARG A 38 23.46 2.95 -21.68
C ARG A 38 23.95 3.71 -22.91
N HIS A 39 24.85 4.65 -22.68
CA HIS A 39 25.59 5.40 -23.71
C HIS A 39 27.09 5.14 -23.52
N GLY A 40 27.65 4.25 -24.35
CA GLY A 40 29.02 3.75 -24.18
C GLY A 40 29.22 3.07 -22.82
N ARG A 41 30.02 3.69 -21.95
CA ARG A 41 30.30 3.21 -20.58
C ARG A 41 29.43 3.87 -19.51
N THR A 42 28.58 4.82 -19.87
CA THR A 42 27.77 5.61 -18.92
C THR A 42 26.29 5.28 -19.02
N TRP A 43 25.55 5.54 -17.94
CA TRP A 43 24.09 5.42 -17.90
C TRP A 43 23.47 6.82 -17.84
N ARG A 44 22.47 7.07 -18.68
CA ARG A 44 21.71 8.33 -18.69
C ARG A 44 20.25 8.06 -18.38
N HIS A 45 19.63 8.95 -17.61
CA HIS A 45 18.20 8.90 -17.36
C HIS A 45 17.42 9.06 -18.68
N ALA A 46 16.36 8.28 -18.83
CA ALA A 46 15.42 8.39 -19.92
C ALA A 46 13.98 8.36 -19.39
N PRO A 47 13.06 9.15 -19.97
CA PRO A 47 11.66 9.11 -19.59
C PRO A 47 11.10 7.69 -19.75
N THR A 48 10.55 7.14 -18.66
CA THR A 48 10.09 5.75 -18.64
C THR A 48 9.01 5.48 -19.70
N GLN A 49 8.14 6.46 -19.98
CA GLN A 49 7.12 6.35 -21.03
C GLN A 49 7.73 6.17 -22.44
N GLN A 50 8.84 6.84 -22.73
CA GLN A 50 9.55 6.69 -24.02
C GLN A 50 10.11 5.27 -24.15
N LEU A 51 10.69 4.72 -23.08
CA LEU A 51 11.23 3.37 -23.08
C LEU A 51 10.14 2.31 -23.20
N LEU A 52 8.98 2.51 -22.56
CA LEU A 52 7.83 1.63 -22.73
C LEU A 52 7.30 1.66 -24.18
N ALA A 53 7.27 2.84 -24.82
CA ALA A 53 6.87 2.95 -26.23
C ALA A 53 7.86 2.26 -27.18
N ILE A 54 9.14 2.20 -26.83
CA ILE A 54 10.15 1.42 -27.58
C ILE A 54 9.91 -0.09 -27.34
N LEU A 55 9.79 -0.50 -26.08
CA LEU A 55 9.57 -1.89 -25.68
C LEU A 55 8.29 -2.47 -26.31
N ALA A 56 7.19 -1.71 -26.32
CA ALA A 56 5.91 -2.12 -26.91
C ALA A 56 5.97 -2.39 -28.43
N ARG A 57 6.97 -1.84 -29.12
CA ARG A 57 7.21 -2.02 -30.57
C ARG A 57 8.37 -2.97 -30.86
N THR A 58 9.01 -3.52 -29.84
CA THR A 58 10.18 -4.38 -29.99
C THR A 58 9.74 -5.83 -30.04
N PRO A 59 9.95 -6.56 -31.17
CA PRO A 59 9.48 -7.93 -31.31
C PRO A 59 10.30 -8.93 -30.49
N ALA A 60 11.61 -8.68 -30.34
CA ALA A 60 12.52 -9.53 -29.60
C ALA A 60 13.70 -8.73 -29.03
N LEU A 61 14.27 -9.20 -27.92
CA LEU A 61 15.51 -8.68 -27.35
C LEU A 61 16.72 -9.41 -27.94
N ALA A 62 17.89 -8.81 -27.84
CA ALA A 62 19.16 -9.33 -28.35
C ALA A 62 19.81 -10.38 -27.43
N GLY A 63 19.15 -10.77 -26.35
CA GLY A 63 19.64 -11.72 -25.36
C GLY A 63 18.78 -11.72 -24.09
N PRO A 64 19.26 -12.38 -23.02
CA PRO A 64 18.46 -12.60 -21.83
C PRO A 64 18.25 -11.30 -21.04
N VAL A 65 17.08 -11.22 -20.41
CA VAL A 65 16.72 -10.14 -19.49
C VAL A 65 17.26 -10.47 -18.12
N ARG A 66 17.91 -9.49 -17.49
CA ARG A 66 18.41 -9.63 -16.10
C ARG A 66 17.57 -8.80 -15.15
N LEU A 67 17.02 -9.43 -14.13
CA LEU A 67 16.40 -8.74 -13.00
C LEU A 67 17.49 -8.40 -11.98
N LEU A 68 17.61 -7.12 -11.65
CA LEU A 68 18.64 -6.57 -10.79
C LEU A 68 18.01 -5.97 -9.53
N ILE A 69 18.74 -6.06 -8.42
CA ILE A 69 18.50 -5.24 -7.24
C ILE A 69 19.59 -4.17 -7.16
N VAL A 70 19.16 -2.91 -7.06
CA VAL A 70 20.06 -1.75 -7.09
C VAL A 70 19.78 -0.82 -5.92
N GLU A 71 20.79 -0.03 -5.53
CA GLU A 71 20.57 1.09 -4.62
C GLU A 71 19.71 2.16 -5.30
N ARG A 72 18.63 2.58 -4.66
CA ARG A 72 17.66 3.52 -5.22
C ARG A 72 18.33 4.84 -5.60
N GLY A 73 18.08 5.29 -6.81
CA GLY A 73 18.65 6.55 -7.33
C GLY A 73 20.16 6.49 -7.61
N ARG A 74 20.79 5.31 -7.53
CA ARG A 74 22.21 5.09 -7.85
C ARG A 74 22.35 4.03 -8.94
N THR A 75 23.54 3.95 -9.54
CA THR A 75 23.85 2.95 -10.58
C THR A 75 24.43 1.66 -10.02
N ARG A 76 24.66 1.59 -8.69
CA ARG A 76 25.26 0.46 -8.00
C ARG A 76 24.30 -0.72 -7.96
N ILE A 77 24.71 -1.82 -8.56
CA ILE A 77 24.02 -3.11 -8.50
C ILE A 77 24.49 -3.85 -7.25
N LEU A 78 23.53 -4.35 -6.46
CA LEU A 78 23.82 -5.20 -5.31
C LEU A 78 23.77 -6.69 -5.67
N GLY A 79 23.04 -7.06 -6.73
CA GLY A 79 23.01 -8.42 -7.24
C GLY A 79 22.15 -8.60 -8.49
N VAL A 80 22.39 -9.70 -9.19
CA VAL A 80 21.52 -10.23 -10.25
C VAL A 80 20.61 -11.27 -9.60
N LEU A 81 19.30 -11.01 -9.61
CA LEU A 81 18.30 -11.84 -8.94
C LEU A 81 17.78 -12.98 -9.82
N HIS A 82 17.68 -12.71 -11.12
CA HIS A 82 17.14 -13.64 -12.09
C HIS A 82 17.64 -13.28 -13.49
N GLU A 83 17.78 -14.28 -14.35
CA GLU A 83 18.14 -14.12 -15.75
C GLU A 83 17.31 -15.10 -16.58
N ALA A 84 16.63 -14.59 -17.61
CA ALA A 84 15.75 -15.40 -18.44
C ALA A 84 15.63 -14.86 -19.86
N GLU A 85 15.49 -15.77 -20.82
CA GLU A 85 15.01 -15.45 -22.16
C GLU A 85 13.52 -15.11 -22.11
N VAL A 86 13.14 -14.03 -22.78
CA VAL A 86 11.76 -13.53 -22.75
C VAL A 86 11.23 -13.43 -24.18
N PRO A 87 10.26 -14.29 -24.58
CA PRO A 87 9.70 -14.30 -25.93
C PRO A 87 8.97 -13.00 -26.31
N ASP A 88 8.19 -12.41 -25.38
CA ASP A 88 7.58 -11.09 -25.56
C ASP A 88 8.25 -10.09 -24.61
N PRO A 89 9.07 -9.14 -25.10
CA PRO A 89 9.75 -8.17 -24.26
C PRO A 89 8.82 -7.38 -23.33
N TRP A 90 7.53 -7.24 -23.70
CA TRP A 90 6.54 -6.54 -22.88
C TRP A 90 6.28 -7.25 -21.54
N SER A 91 6.38 -8.57 -21.45
CA SER A 91 6.06 -9.32 -20.22
C SER A 91 6.98 -8.96 -19.04
N VAL A 92 8.16 -8.41 -19.32
CA VAL A 92 9.09 -7.89 -18.29
C VAL A 92 8.48 -6.76 -17.47
N THR A 93 7.55 -5.99 -18.07
CA THR A 93 6.88 -4.90 -17.37
C THR A 93 6.07 -5.40 -16.17
N GLY A 94 5.48 -6.60 -16.27
CA GLY A 94 4.76 -7.26 -15.19
C GLY A 94 5.63 -7.56 -13.98
N TRP A 95 6.92 -7.90 -14.17
CA TRP A 95 7.88 -8.17 -13.08
C TRP A 95 8.14 -6.93 -12.22
N LEU A 96 8.06 -5.75 -12.84
CA LEU A 96 8.30 -4.45 -12.20
C LEU A 96 7.03 -3.81 -11.66
N GLY A 97 5.91 -4.52 -11.78
CA GLY A 97 4.66 -4.08 -11.24
C GLY A 97 3.80 -3.30 -12.22
N ARG A 98 3.95 -3.46 -13.54
CA ARG A 98 3.05 -2.82 -14.52
C ARG A 98 1.88 -3.73 -14.90
N PRO A 99 0.78 -3.18 -15.45
CA PRO A 99 -0.24 -3.98 -16.11
C PRO A 99 0.32 -4.69 -17.35
N ASP A 100 -0.12 -5.92 -17.59
CA ASP A 100 0.25 -6.79 -18.71
C ASP A 100 -0.48 -6.39 -20.01
N ILE A 101 -0.71 -5.09 -20.21
CA ILE A 101 -1.38 -4.50 -21.38
C ILE A 101 -0.57 -3.32 -21.89
N ARG A 102 -0.34 -3.28 -23.21
CA ARG A 102 0.36 -2.18 -23.88
C ARG A 102 -0.53 -0.93 -23.85
N PRO A 103 -0.05 0.24 -23.42
CA PRO A 103 -0.85 1.46 -23.47
C PRO A 103 -0.99 1.90 -24.93
N LEU A 104 -2.19 1.79 -25.50
CA LEU A 104 -2.49 2.11 -26.91
C LEU A 104 -3.10 3.51 -27.12
N GLY A 105 -3.25 4.32 -26.06
CA GLY A 105 -3.87 5.65 -26.13
C GLY A 105 -3.29 6.65 -25.14
N PRO A 106 -3.61 7.95 -25.28
CA PRO A 106 -3.06 9.03 -24.46
C PRO A 106 -3.42 8.91 -22.96
N ASP A 107 -4.62 8.40 -22.66
CA ASP A 107 -5.12 8.25 -21.29
C ASP A 107 -4.72 6.90 -20.66
N GLY A 108 -4.24 5.94 -21.47
CA GLY A 108 -3.98 4.57 -21.04
C GLY A 108 -5.26 3.82 -20.65
N PRO A 109 -5.13 2.66 -19.97
CA PRO A 109 -6.28 1.88 -19.52
C PRO A 109 -7.04 2.58 -18.37
N THR A 110 -8.32 2.26 -18.27
CA THR A 110 -9.11 2.51 -17.06
C THR A 110 -8.53 1.77 -15.85
N THR A 111 -8.95 2.16 -14.65
CA THR A 111 -8.53 1.49 -13.41
C THR A 111 -8.96 0.02 -13.41
N ALA A 112 -10.17 -0.29 -13.90
CA ALA A 112 -10.67 -1.66 -14.06
C ALA A 112 -9.82 -2.49 -15.02
N GLU A 113 -9.54 -1.98 -16.22
CA GLU A 113 -8.72 -2.67 -17.23
C GLU A 113 -7.29 -2.90 -16.72
N ALA A 114 -6.71 -1.89 -16.06
CA ALA A 114 -5.40 -2.01 -15.44
C ALA A 114 -5.39 -3.08 -14.36
N LEU A 115 -6.39 -3.13 -13.46
CA LEU A 115 -6.52 -4.18 -12.44
C LEU A 115 -6.67 -5.58 -13.04
N ALA A 116 -7.48 -5.72 -14.09
CA ALA A 116 -7.68 -6.99 -14.81
C ALA A 116 -6.38 -7.48 -15.48
N ALA A 117 -5.51 -6.55 -15.87
CA ALA A 117 -4.21 -6.86 -16.46
C ALA A 117 -3.05 -6.89 -15.44
N ARG A 118 -3.31 -6.65 -14.15
CA ARG A 118 -2.23 -6.45 -13.16
C ARG A 118 -1.99 -7.70 -12.33
N SER A 119 -0.83 -8.33 -12.52
CA SER A 119 -0.36 -9.35 -11.58
C SER A 119 -0.08 -8.78 -10.18
N ASN A 120 -0.34 -9.54 -9.11
CA ASN A 120 0.20 -9.25 -7.77
C ASN A 120 1.33 -10.21 -7.40
N ASP A 121 1.91 -10.89 -8.38
CA ASP A 121 2.99 -11.82 -8.14
C ASP A 121 4.29 -11.07 -7.79
N TYR A 122 4.50 -10.88 -6.50
CA TYR A 122 5.68 -10.22 -5.96
C TYR A 122 6.87 -11.17 -5.72
N ARG A 123 6.93 -12.34 -6.38
CA ARG A 123 8.12 -13.24 -6.37
C ARG A 123 9.45 -12.54 -6.69
N PRO A 124 9.53 -11.59 -7.65
CA PRO A 124 10.73 -10.78 -7.85
C PRO A 124 11.27 -10.12 -6.57
N LEU A 125 10.36 -9.69 -5.68
CA LEU A 125 10.71 -9.08 -4.39
C LEU A 125 11.13 -10.11 -3.35
N ASP A 126 10.70 -11.37 -3.44
CA ASP A 126 11.29 -12.43 -2.59
C ASP A 126 12.70 -12.76 -3.01
N TYR A 127 12.98 -12.82 -4.32
CA TYR A 127 14.35 -13.02 -4.79
C TYR A 127 15.25 -11.89 -4.28
N ALA A 128 14.73 -10.66 -4.27
CA ALA A 128 15.38 -9.51 -3.68
C ALA A 128 15.65 -9.71 -2.17
N ALA A 129 14.63 -10.09 -1.41
CA ALA A 129 14.74 -10.37 0.01
C ALA A 129 15.75 -11.50 0.29
N GLN A 130 15.70 -12.59 -0.47
CA GLN A 130 16.60 -13.74 -0.35
C GLN A 130 18.06 -13.36 -0.66
N ALA A 131 18.31 -12.55 -1.69
CA ALA A 131 19.64 -12.04 -2.00
C ALA A 131 20.23 -11.17 -0.86
N LEU A 132 19.38 -10.61 -0.01
CA LEU A 132 19.75 -9.86 1.19
C LEU A 132 19.84 -10.75 2.44
N GLY A 133 19.61 -12.07 2.32
CA GLY A 133 19.61 -13.01 3.43
C GLY A 133 18.33 -12.97 4.27
N LEU A 134 17.23 -12.48 3.71
CA LEU A 134 15.90 -12.44 4.34
C LEU A 134 15.01 -13.57 3.80
N ARG A 135 13.92 -13.86 4.53
CA ARG A 135 12.85 -14.78 4.08
C ARG A 135 11.88 -14.06 3.11
N PRO A 136 10.89 -14.75 2.52
CA PRO A 136 9.90 -14.14 1.63
C PRO A 136 9.20 -12.92 2.25
N MET A 137 8.81 -11.98 1.39
CA MET A 137 8.33 -10.63 1.77
C MET A 137 7.16 -10.65 2.77
N ASP A 138 6.31 -11.67 2.68
CA ASP A 138 5.13 -11.83 3.52
C ASP A 138 5.45 -12.35 4.94
N THR A 139 6.50 -13.14 5.08
CA THR A 139 6.75 -13.95 6.30
C THR A 139 8.01 -13.58 7.06
N PHE A 140 8.96 -12.84 6.46
CA PHE A 140 10.20 -12.55 7.15
C PHE A 140 10.00 -11.67 8.38
N ARG A 141 10.75 -11.95 9.45
CA ARG A 141 10.85 -11.10 10.64
C ARG A 141 12.13 -10.28 10.55
N ALA A 142 11.99 -8.99 10.32
CA ALA A 142 13.11 -8.06 10.24
C ALA A 142 13.63 -7.71 11.64
N ARG A 143 14.94 -7.45 11.73
CA ARG A 143 15.51 -6.64 12.80
C ARG A 143 15.21 -5.17 12.54
N SER A 144 15.44 -4.29 13.52
CA SER A 144 15.34 -2.85 13.30
C SER A 144 16.37 -2.42 12.24
N LEU A 145 15.90 -1.74 11.19
CA LEU A 145 16.70 -1.20 10.10
C LEU A 145 16.50 0.31 10.03
N PRO A 146 17.54 1.09 9.71
CA PRO A 146 17.42 2.54 9.64
C PRO A 146 16.59 2.97 8.43
N CYS A 147 15.60 3.82 8.65
CA CYS A 147 14.81 4.46 7.62
C CYS A 147 15.04 5.98 7.66
N ARG A 148 16.09 6.42 6.97
CA ARG A 148 16.51 7.84 6.97
C ARG A 148 15.49 8.79 6.32
N GLU A 149 14.67 8.27 5.41
CA GLU A 149 13.58 9.03 4.76
C GLU A 149 12.37 9.24 5.71
N GLY A 150 12.38 8.56 6.87
CA GLY A 150 11.46 8.70 7.98
C GLY A 150 10.08 8.07 7.81
N ILE A 151 9.27 8.14 8.86
CA ILE A 151 7.93 7.54 8.95
C ILE A 151 6.91 8.55 9.44
N SER A 152 5.81 8.75 8.72
CA SER A 152 4.65 9.51 9.19
C SER A 152 3.47 8.57 9.44
N VAL A 153 3.08 8.44 10.71
CA VAL A 153 1.89 7.67 11.10
C VAL A 153 0.69 8.60 11.15
N ILE A 154 -0.40 8.27 10.46
CA ILE A 154 -1.60 9.10 10.34
C ILE A 154 -2.77 8.34 10.96
N LEU A 155 -3.40 8.96 11.96
CA LEU A 155 -4.51 8.41 12.71
C LEU A 155 -5.76 9.26 12.52
N PRO A 156 -6.70 8.89 11.62
CA PRO A 156 -8.01 9.53 11.58
C PRO A 156 -8.78 9.19 12.86
N ALA A 157 -9.28 10.20 13.55
CA ALA A 157 -9.85 10.06 14.88
C ALA A 157 -11.22 10.75 14.95
N ARG A 158 -12.24 9.97 15.32
CA ARG A 158 -13.59 10.47 15.63
C ARG A 158 -14.28 9.56 16.64
N GLY A 159 -14.73 10.11 17.77
CA GLY A 159 -15.43 9.42 18.85
C GLY A 159 -14.56 8.35 19.53
N VAL A 160 -13.26 8.61 19.63
CA VAL A 160 -12.24 7.65 20.12
C VAL A 160 -11.64 8.07 21.46
N HIS A 161 -12.25 9.02 22.18
CA HIS A 161 -11.72 9.61 23.41
C HIS A 161 -11.22 8.58 24.42
N GLU A 162 -11.97 7.50 24.63
CA GLU A 162 -11.65 6.46 25.61
C GLU A 162 -10.51 5.53 25.17
N VAL A 163 -10.41 5.22 23.88
CA VAL A 163 -9.46 4.22 23.36
C VAL A 163 -8.15 4.85 22.85
N LEU A 164 -8.20 6.13 22.46
CA LEU A 164 -7.06 6.84 21.88
C LEU A 164 -5.81 6.82 22.79
N PRO A 165 -5.88 7.01 24.13
CA PRO A 165 -4.69 6.97 24.97
C PRO A 165 -3.89 5.66 24.86
N ASP A 166 -4.57 4.53 24.87
CA ASP A 166 -3.93 3.20 24.78
C ASP A 166 -3.41 2.92 23.36
N VAL A 167 -4.08 3.43 22.33
CA VAL A 167 -3.59 3.38 20.94
C VAL A 167 -2.29 4.16 20.81
N LEU A 168 -2.24 5.39 21.35
CA LEU A 168 -1.04 6.23 21.31
C LEU A 168 0.11 5.63 22.13
N SER A 169 -0.18 4.97 23.25
CA SER A 169 0.80 4.20 24.02
C SER A 169 1.40 3.05 23.20
N SER A 170 0.56 2.25 22.52
CA SER A 170 1.04 1.16 21.65
C SER A 170 1.88 1.67 20.47
N LEU A 171 1.51 2.83 19.91
CA LEU A 171 2.26 3.50 18.86
C LEU A 171 3.63 3.98 19.36
N ALA A 172 3.67 4.62 20.53
CA ALA A 172 4.91 5.06 21.16
C ALA A 172 5.82 3.87 21.46
N GLU A 173 5.27 2.75 21.94
CA GLU A 173 6.05 1.52 22.13
C GLU A 173 6.62 1.02 20.79
N ALA A 174 5.79 0.91 19.75
CA ALA A 174 6.25 0.47 18.43
C ALA A 174 7.34 1.37 17.84
N ALA A 175 7.21 2.69 18.04
CA ALA A 175 8.19 3.67 17.61
C ALA A 175 9.49 3.61 18.43
N SER A 176 9.43 3.29 19.72
CA SER A 176 10.62 3.14 20.57
C SER A 176 11.54 2.00 20.12
N ARG A 177 11.02 1.05 19.34
CA ARG A 177 11.82 -0.04 18.75
C ARG A 177 12.54 0.35 17.46
N LEU A 178 12.24 1.51 16.87
CA LEU A 178 12.95 2.00 15.68
C LEU A 178 14.43 2.29 16.00
N THR A 179 15.27 2.34 14.98
CA THR A 179 16.66 2.77 15.19
C THR A 179 16.71 4.27 15.51
N PRO A 180 17.70 4.74 16.28
CA PRO A 180 17.81 6.17 16.64
C PRO A 180 17.88 7.14 15.45
N ASP A 181 18.38 6.67 14.30
CA ASP A 181 18.48 7.44 13.05
C ASP A 181 17.26 7.31 12.13
N THR A 182 16.19 6.66 12.59
CA THR A 182 14.90 6.62 11.90
C THR A 182 14.00 7.72 12.46
N PRO A 183 13.89 8.89 11.79
CA PRO A 183 12.96 9.91 12.21
C PRO A 183 11.51 9.43 12.02
N TRP A 184 10.64 9.80 12.94
CA TRP A 184 9.24 9.46 12.86
C TRP A 184 8.37 10.58 13.44
N GLU A 185 7.12 10.64 12.97
CA GLU A 185 6.06 11.46 13.56
C GLU A 185 4.73 10.68 13.59
N ALA A 186 3.84 11.11 14.46
CA ALA A 186 2.45 10.67 14.45
C ALA A 186 1.50 11.88 14.40
N ILE A 187 0.52 11.80 13.51
CA ILE A 187 -0.44 12.86 13.24
C ILE A 187 -1.81 12.30 13.55
N VAL A 188 -2.33 12.67 14.71
CA VAL A 188 -3.71 12.40 15.09
C VAL A 188 -4.57 13.47 14.44
N VAL A 189 -5.55 13.07 13.64
CA VAL A 189 -6.46 13.98 12.94
C VAL A 189 -7.82 13.89 13.62
N ASP A 190 -8.13 14.88 14.44
CA ASP A 190 -9.46 15.08 15.03
C ASP A 190 -10.43 15.54 13.93
N ASP A 191 -11.33 14.62 13.56
CA ASP A 191 -12.31 14.80 12.49
C ASP A 191 -13.60 15.45 13.00
N ALA A 192 -13.43 16.61 13.65
CA ALA A 192 -14.48 17.42 14.25
C ALA A 192 -15.27 16.68 15.34
N ASP A 193 -14.58 16.14 16.35
CA ASP A 193 -15.19 15.62 17.57
C ASP A 193 -15.78 16.72 18.46
N ASP A 194 -16.87 16.38 19.16
CA ASP A 194 -17.47 17.19 20.21
C ASP A 194 -17.73 16.31 21.46
N PRO A 195 -16.99 16.53 22.58
CA PRO A 195 -15.96 17.55 22.77
C PRO A 195 -14.69 17.27 21.93
N PRO A 196 -13.87 18.29 21.59
CA PRO A 196 -12.65 18.08 20.80
C PRO A 196 -11.66 17.12 21.47
N LEU A 197 -10.94 16.34 20.66
CA LEU A 197 -9.95 15.40 21.18
C LEU A 197 -8.81 16.13 21.89
N ARG A 198 -8.28 15.49 22.94
CA ARG A 198 -7.10 15.94 23.67
C ARG A 198 -6.09 14.81 23.71
N LEU A 199 -4.82 15.15 23.47
CA LEU A 199 -3.74 14.20 23.63
C LEU A 199 -3.42 14.03 25.13
N PRO A 200 -3.18 12.80 25.60
CA PRO A 200 -2.63 12.55 26.92
C PRO A 200 -1.32 13.31 27.18
N THR A 201 -1.08 13.64 28.45
CA THR A 201 0.20 14.21 28.89
C THR A 201 1.32 13.15 28.82
N GLY A 202 2.57 13.58 28.63
CA GLY A 202 3.73 12.68 28.64
C GLY A 202 3.95 11.88 27.36
N LEU A 203 3.14 12.05 26.31
CA LEU A 203 3.40 11.46 25.00
C LEU A 203 4.68 12.02 24.37
N PRO A 204 5.36 11.22 23.51
CA PRO A 204 6.49 11.72 22.74
C PRO A 204 6.11 12.97 21.94
N PRO A 205 6.98 14.02 21.86
CA PRO A 205 6.69 15.26 21.15
C PRO A 205 6.49 15.07 19.63
N GLN A 206 6.87 13.90 19.09
CA GLN A 206 6.62 13.47 17.73
C GLN A 206 5.14 13.20 17.45
N ILE A 207 4.33 12.99 18.49
CA ILE A 207 2.87 12.78 18.39
C ILE A 207 2.18 14.14 18.53
N ARG A 208 1.43 14.53 17.51
CA ARG A 208 0.71 15.82 17.48
C ARG A 208 -0.71 15.70 16.97
N LEU A 209 -1.51 16.67 17.36
CA LEU A 209 -2.92 16.78 16.98
C LEU A 209 -3.08 17.79 15.85
N VAL A 210 -3.82 17.41 14.82
CA VAL A 210 -4.34 18.29 13.77
C VAL A 210 -5.86 18.22 13.87
N ARG A 211 -6.54 19.36 13.75
CA ARG A 211 -7.99 19.44 13.86
C ARG A 211 -8.60 19.90 12.55
N SER A 212 -9.69 19.24 12.17
CA SER A 212 -10.61 19.79 11.17
C SER A 212 -11.75 20.54 11.85
N ALA A 213 -12.16 21.67 11.26
CA ALA A 213 -13.32 22.43 11.74
C ALA A 213 -14.66 21.77 11.38
N THR A 214 -14.66 20.89 10.37
CA THR A 214 -15.85 20.16 9.90
C THR A 214 -15.50 18.69 9.67
N GLN A 215 -16.50 17.82 9.70
CA GLN A 215 -16.29 16.41 9.45
C GLN A 215 -15.84 16.15 8.00
N LEU A 216 -14.70 15.49 7.84
CA LEU A 216 -14.06 15.10 6.58
C LEU A 216 -14.25 13.60 6.28
N TYR A 217 -14.74 12.82 7.25
CA TYR A 217 -14.81 11.36 7.19
C TYR A 217 -13.43 10.70 7.04
N SER A 218 -13.38 9.36 7.06
CA SER A 218 -12.12 8.62 7.11
C SER A 218 -11.15 8.96 5.97
N GLY A 219 -11.63 9.04 4.73
CA GLY A 219 -10.80 9.40 3.58
C GLY A 219 -10.26 10.84 3.66
N GLY A 220 -11.12 11.80 3.98
CA GLY A 220 -10.73 13.21 4.10
C GLY A 220 -9.80 13.47 5.28
N ALA A 221 -10.02 12.84 6.44
CA ALA A 221 -9.14 12.91 7.59
C ALA A 221 -7.75 12.30 7.30
N ARG A 222 -7.69 11.15 6.60
CA ARG A 222 -6.42 10.58 6.13
C ARG A 222 -5.69 11.51 5.15
N ASN A 223 -6.43 12.15 4.25
CA ASN A 223 -5.86 13.17 3.34
C ASN A 223 -5.30 14.37 4.11
N LEU A 224 -6.03 14.90 5.10
CA LEU A 224 -5.56 16.00 5.94
C LEU A 224 -4.29 15.59 6.72
N GLY A 225 -4.26 14.40 7.32
CA GLY A 225 -3.04 13.90 7.97
C GLY A 225 -1.88 13.78 6.99
N MET A 226 -2.14 13.34 5.76
CA MET A 226 -1.14 13.23 4.70
C MET A 226 -0.60 14.59 4.24
N THR A 227 -1.41 15.66 4.19
CA THR A 227 -0.89 17.01 3.86
C THR A 227 0.02 17.56 4.94
N HIS A 228 -0.19 17.16 6.20
CA HIS A 228 0.67 17.53 7.31
C HIS A 228 1.90 16.62 7.49
N SER A 229 1.96 15.47 6.80
CA SER A 229 3.09 14.52 6.90
C SER A 229 4.38 15.07 6.29
N ARG A 230 5.52 14.72 6.86
CA ARG A 230 6.85 15.17 6.43
C ARG A 230 7.64 14.09 5.72
N TYR A 231 7.43 12.84 6.08
CA TYR A 231 8.31 11.74 5.70
C TYR A 231 7.81 10.89 4.52
N GLU A 232 8.71 10.09 3.95
CA GLU A 232 8.43 9.31 2.74
C GLU A 232 7.63 8.04 3.00
N LEU A 233 7.78 7.38 4.16
CA LEU A 233 6.93 6.24 4.49
C LEU A 233 5.68 6.72 5.23
N LEU A 234 4.51 6.53 4.61
CA LEU A 234 3.23 6.80 5.26
C LEU A 234 2.66 5.50 5.84
N VAL A 235 2.18 5.59 7.07
CA VAL A 235 1.46 4.51 7.76
C VAL A 235 0.10 5.05 8.16
N PHE A 236 -0.97 4.50 7.61
CA PHE A 236 -2.33 4.82 8.04
C PHE A 236 -2.77 3.76 9.05
N CYS A 237 -3.27 4.21 10.20
CA CYS A 237 -3.78 3.34 11.26
C CYS A 237 -5.00 4.00 11.89
N ASP A 238 -6.10 3.28 12.07
CA ASP A 238 -7.28 3.86 12.72
C ASP A 238 -7.01 4.14 14.22
N ALA A 239 -7.66 5.15 14.77
CA ALA A 239 -7.44 5.63 16.14
C ALA A 239 -8.04 4.72 17.24
N ASP A 240 -8.47 3.51 16.87
CA ASP A 240 -8.94 2.41 17.73
C ASP A 240 -8.19 1.10 17.45
N THR A 241 -7.05 1.19 16.77
CA THR A 241 -6.20 0.06 16.38
C THR A 241 -4.85 0.12 17.12
N HIS A 242 -4.61 -0.84 18.02
CA HIS A 242 -3.35 -0.96 18.76
C HIS A 242 -2.31 -1.72 17.95
N LEU A 243 -1.10 -1.18 17.89
CA LEU A 243 -0.01 -1.76 17.10
C LEU A 243 0.75 -2.82 17.91
N SER A 244 1.12 -3.92 17.24
CA SER A 244 2.15 -4.79 17.83
C SER A 244 3.47 -4.02 17.97
N PRO A 245 4.30 -4.31 18.99
CA PRO A 245 5.52 -3.53 19.23
C PRO A 245 6.54 -3.55 18.10
N ASN A 246 6.53 -4.57 17.24
CA ASN A 246 7.42 -4.66 16.09
C ASN A 246 6.81 -4.10 14.79
N TYR A 247 5.59 -3.55 14.82
CA TYR A 247 4.80 -3.20 13.64
C TYR A 247 5.57 -2.29 12.67
N LEU A 248 6.03 -1.12 13.14
CA LEU A 248 6.72 -0.16 12.28
C LEU A 248 8.01 -0.74 11.67
N GLN A 249 8.82 -1.45 12.46
CA GLN A 249 10.04 -2.11 11.97
C GLN A 249 9.76 -3.09 10.82
N GLN A 250 8.68 -3.89 10.95
CA GLN A 250 8.34 -4.87 9.94
C GLN A 250 7.91 -4.20 8.63
N HIS A 251 7.10 -3.15 8.69
CA HIS A 251 6.71 -2.40 7.50
C HIS A 251 7.90 -1.67 6.85
N VAL A 252 8.75 -1.01 7.64
CA VAL A 252 9.97 -0.32 7.17
C VAL A 252 10.85 -1.25 6.33
N ALA A 253 11.14 -2.45 6.84
CA ALA A 253 12.06 -3.36 6.18
C ALA A 253 11.63 -3.74 4.75
N ARG A 254 10.32 -3.83 4.49
CA ARG A 254 9.77 -4.10 3.14
C ARG A 254 9.88 -2.89 2.23
N HIS A 255 9.60 -1.70 2.77
CA HIS A 255 9.66 -0.44 2.01
C HIS A 255 11.10 0.02 1.68
N LEU A 256 12.08 -0.45 2.45
CA LEU A 256 13.50 -0.32 2.10
C LEU A 256 13.90 -1.22 0.90
N ILE A 257 13.19 -2.32 0.63
CA ILE A 257 13.47 -3.20 -0.51
C ILE A 257 12.81 -2.67 -1.79
N ALA A 258 11.57 -2.19 -1.69
CA ALA A 258 10.86 -1.61 -2.82
C ALA A 258 9.86 -0.52 -2.38
N PRO A 259 9.71 0.57 -3.16
CA PRO A 259 8.80 1.66 -2.82
C PRO A 259 7.37 1.49 -3.34
N ASN A 260 7.14 0.64 -4.33
CA ASN A 260 5.85 0.41 -4.97
C ASN A 260 5.05 -0.69 -4.24
N LEU A 261 4.90 -0.52 -2.93
CA LEU A 261 4.22 -1.48 -2.07
C LEU A 261 3.04 -0.82 -1.35
N ILE A 262 2.00 -1.60 -1.13
CA ILE A 262 1.01 -1.43 -0.08
C ILE A 262 1.23 -2.62 0.86
N THR A 263 1.76 -2.36 2.04
CA THR A 263 1.92 -3.40 3.07
C THR A 263 0.78 -3.32 4.06
N VAL A 264 0.18 -4.47 4.38
CA VAL A 264 -0.94 -4.57 5.32
C VAL A 264 -0.66 -5.66 6.34
N SER A 265 -1.04 -5.46 7.60
CA SER A 265 -0.99 -6.51 8.63
C SER A 265 -2.40 -6.98 8.97
N LEU A 266 -2.49 -8.17 9.56
CA LEU A 266 -3.76 -8.76 9.97
C LEU A 266 -4.17 -8.24 11.35
N ARG A 267 -5.48 -8.27 11.62
CA ARG A 267 -6.05 -7.80 12.87
C ARG A 267 -6.76 -8.90 13.63
N GLU A 268 -6.68 -8.81 14.94
CA GLU A 268 -7.58 -9.48 15.88
C GLU A 268 -8.57 -8.45 16.44
N HIS A 269 -9.84 -8.82 16.56
CA HIS A 269 -10.83 -7.97 17.20
C HIS A 269 -10.84 -8.24 18.71
N VAL A 270 -10.69 -7.18 19.50
CA VAL A 270 -10.74 -7.27 20.97
C VAL A 270 -11.98 -6.55 21.47
N PRO A 271 -12.83 -7.17 22.31
CA PRO A 271 -13.97 -6.51 22.93
C PRO A 271 -13.58 -5.20 23.63
N ALA A 272 -14.53 -4.26 23.71
CA ALA A 272 -14.29 -2.92 24.23
C ALA A 272 -13.89 -2.93 25.72
N ASP A 273 -14.46 -3.85 26.47
CA ASP A 273 -14.42 -4.02 27.93
C ASP A 273 -13.28 -4.93 28.42
N LEU A 274 -12.57 -5.60 27.51
CA LEU A 274 -11.50 -6.53 27.87
C LEU A 274 -10.11 -5.90 27.72
N PRO A 275 -9.13 -6.27 28.56
CA PRO A 275 -7.75 -5.84 28.37
C PRO A 275 -7.18 -6.36 27.05
N LEU A 276 -6.18 -5.66 26.52
CA LEU A 276 -5.43 -6.19 25.37
C LEU A 276 -4.66 -7.45 25.78
N PRO A 277 -4.63 -8.49 24.93
CA PRO A 277 -3.80 -9.66 25.18
C PRO A 277 -2.31 -9.30 25.17
N ASP A 278 -1.55 -9.82 26.15
CA ASP A 278 -0.07 -9.75 26.14
C ASP A 278 0.51 -10.85 25.24
N ARG A 279 0.20 -10.77 23.95
CA ARG A 279 0.71 -11.67 22.89
C ARG A 279 0.60 -11.01 21.52
N ALA A 280 1.13 -11.66 20.50
CA ALA A 280 0.86 -11.27 19.13
C ALA A 280 -0.64 -11.47 18.78
N PRO A 281 -1.21 -10.60 17.92
CA PRO A 281 -2.57 -10.77 17.40
C PRO A 281 -2.75 -12.10 16.67
N ASP A 282 -3.91 -12.74 16.88
CA ASP A 282 -4.34 -13.95 16.20
C ASP A 282 -4.84 -13.60 14.79
N VAL A 283 -3.98 -13.88 13.81
CA VAL A 283 -4.26 -13.66 12.39
C VAL A 283 -5.45 -14.49 11.89
N GLY A 284 -5.84 -15.57 12.58
CA GLY A 284 -6.97 -16.41 12.24
C GLY A 284 -8.32 -15.68 12.30
N GLN A 285 -8.42 -14.60 13.09
CA GLN A 285 -9.64 -13.82 13.25
C GLN A 285 -9.84 -12.74 12.18
N ASP A 286 -8.84 -12.51 11.30
CA ASP A 286 -8.99 -11.56 10.20
C ASP A 286 -9.75 -12.18 9.03
N SER A 287 -10.68 -11.41 8.45
CA SER A 287 -11.41 -11.82 7.25
C SER A 287 -10.51 -12.11 6.03
N ARG A 288 -9.26 -11.67 6.05
CA ARG A 288 -8.24 -11.97 5.01
C ARG A 288 -7.61 -13.35 5.21
N SER A 289 -7.73 -13.94 6.40
CA SER A 289 -7.38 -15.34 6.67
C SER A 289 -8.54 -16.26 6.28
N ILE A 290 -9.73 -16.00 6.84
CA ILE A 290 -10.96 -16.73 6.53
C ILE A 290 -12.18 -15.81 6.68
N ALA A 291 -13.11 -15.86 5.73
CA ALA A 291 -14.36 -15.11 5.79
C ALA A 291 -15.52 -15.94 5.26
N GLN A 292 -16.68 -15.78 5.89
CA GLN A 292 -17.94 -16.33 5.43
C GLN A 292 -18.84 -15.18 4.99
N TYR A 293 -19.40 -15.30 3.79
CA TYR A 293 -20.30 -14.30 3.22
C TYR A 293 -21.68 -14.91 3.02
N ALA A 294 -22.70 -14.25 3.56
CA ALA A 294 -24.09 -14.63 3.39
C ALA A 294 -24.66 -14.10 2.05
N ARG A 295 -25.70 -14.77 1.56
CA ARG A 295 -26.48 -14.31 0.40
C ARG A 295 -27.02 -12.90 0.66
N GLY A 296 -26.96 -12.04 -0.37
CA GLY A 296 -27.48 -10.67 -0.28
C GLY A 296 -26.55 -9.66 0.41
N ARG A 297 -25.33 -10.07 0.78
CA ARG A 297 -24.32 -9.15 1.32
C ARG A 297 -24.07 -7.98 0.36
N VAL A 298 -24.18 -6.76 0.87
CA VAL A 298 -23.91 -5.52 0.12
C VAL A 298 -22.42 -5.45 -0.23
N GLY A 299 -22.11 -5.21 -1.50
CA GLY A 299 -20.75 -5.17 -2.03
C GLY A 299 -20.74 -4.94 -3.53
N LEU A 300 -19.55 -4.65 -4.10
CA LEU A 300 -19.40 -4.44 -5.54
C LEU A 300 -19.69 -5.73 -6.32
N ALA A 301 -19.22 -6.87 -5.80
CA ALA A 301 -19.56 -8.19 -6.30
C ALA A 301 -20.69 -8.80 -5.45
N PRO A 302 -21.82 -9.21 -6.06
CA PRO A 302 -22.95 -9.77 -5.33
C PRO A 302 -22.64 -11.19 -4.81
N VAL A 303 -23.27 -11.55 -3.69
CA VAL A 303 -23.22 -12.92 -3.13
C VAL A 303 -24.57 -13.59 -3.36
N THR A 304 -24.63 -14.50 -4.33
CA THR A 304 -25.87 -15.20 -4.73
C THR A 304 -26.16 -16.43 -3.87
N ALA A 305 -25.13 -17.06 -3.31
CA ALA A 305 -25.20 -18.17 -2.36
C ALA A 305 -24.11 -18.01 -1.28
N PRO A 306 -24.33 -18.53 -0.05
CA PRO A 306 -23.32 -18.48 1.00
C PRO A 306 -21.97 -19.05 0.54
N VAL A 307 -20.89 -18.35 0.85
CA VAL A 307 -19.54 -18.76 0.42
C VAL A 307 -18.53 -18.53 1.53
N THR A 308 -17.62 -19.50 1.72
CA THR A 308 -16.45 -19.36 2.57
C THR A 308 -15.23 -19.16 1.70
N VAL A 309 -14.43 -18.14 2.01
CA VAL A 309 -13.17 -17.86 1.32
C VAL A 309 -12.03 -17.82 2.34
N ARG A 310 -10.84 -18.18 1.89
CA ARG A 310 -9.60 -18.16 2.65
C ARG A 310 -8.53 -17.41 1.85
N PRO A 311 -8.60 -16.06 1.77
CA PRO A 311 -7.83 -15.30 0.80
C PRO A 311 -6.32 -15.57 0.87
N LEU A 312 -5.71 -15.47 2.05
CA LEU A 312 -4.27 -15.76 2.23
C LEU A 312 -3.87 -17.14 1.70
N ALA A 313 -4.62 -18.20 2.06
CA ALA A 313 -4.29 -19.56 1.67
C ALA A 313 -4.54 -19.80 0.17
N GLN A 314 -5.71 -19.40 -0.35
CA GLN A 314 -6.13 -19.65 -1.73
C GLN A 314 -5.34 -18.83 -2.76
N THR A 315 -4.68 -17.75 -2.34
CA THR A 315 -3.87 -16.92 -3.23
C THR A 315 -2.38 -16.91 -2.88
N ARG A 316 -1.92 -17.78 -1.97
CA ARG A 316 -0.51 -17.87 -1.53
C ARG A 316 0.04 -16.52 -1.06
N GLY A 317 -0.58 -15.94 -0.03
CA GLY A 317 -0.19 -14.63 0.50
C GLY A 317 -0.50 -13.49 -0.47
N PHE A 318 -1.67 -13.48 -1.11
CA PHE A 318 -2.06 -12.50 -2.16
C PHE A 318 -1.26 -12.54 -3.48
N ARG A 319 -0.22 -13.36 -3.64
CA ARG A 319 0.58 -13.44 -4.89
C ARG A 319 -0.27 -13.74 -6.11
N ASN A 320 -1.15 -14.74 -5.97
CA ASN A 320 -2.02 -15.21 -7.04
C ASN A 320 -3.38 -14.48 -7.02
N PHE A 321 -3.45 -13.27 -6.46
CA PHE A 321 -4.68 -12.48 -6.36
C PHE A 321 -4.71 -11.29 -7.33
N GLY A 322 -3.82 -11.26 -8.33
CA GLY A 322 -3.88 -10.28 -9.42
C GLY A 322 -4.90 -10.63 -10.50
N HIS A 323 -4.77 -9.96 -11.64
CA HIS A 323 -5.49 -10.21 -12.90
C HIS A 323 -7.02 -10.18 -12.75
N GLY A 324 -7.53 -9.26 -11.93
CA GLY A 324 -8.97 -9.15 -11.65
C GLY A 324 -9.59 -10.40 -11.01
N ARG A 325 -8.78 -11.29 -10.43
CA ARG A 325 -9.27 -12.52 -9.79
C ARG A 325 -10.19 -12.18 -8.62
N HIS A 326 -11.29 -12.92 -8.51
CA HIS A 326 -12.23 -12.85 -7.40
C HIS A 326 -12.24 -14.15 -6.59
N LEU A 327 -12.45 -14.04 -5.28
CA LEU A 327 -12.79 -15.14 -4.38
C LEU A 327 -14.12 -14.79 -3.72
N GLY A 328 -15.23 -15.37 -4.16
CA GLY A 328 -16.56 -14.90 -3.73
C GLY A 328 -16.71 -13.41 -4.03
N PRO A 329 -17.08 -12.56 -3.05
CA PRO A 329 -17.26 -11.12 -3.26
C PRO A 329 -15.98 -10.28 -3.10
N VAL A 330 -14.81 -10.90 -2.91
CA VAL A 330 -13.56 -10.18 -2.63
C VAL A 330 -12.55 -10.29 -3.76
N ASP A 331 -11.80 -9.21 -3.94
CA ASP A 331 -10.67 -9.09 -4.86
C ASP A 331 -9.43 -8.58 -4.10
N LEU A 332 -8.34 -8.27 -4.82
CA LEU A 332 -7.12 -7.77 -4.21
C LEU A 332 -7.27 -6.39 -3.53
N PRO A 333 -7.92 -5.37 -4.15
CA PRO A 333 -8.26 -4.13 -3.46
C PRO A 333 -8.97 -4.35 -2.12
N PHE A 334 -9.86 -5.34 -2.02
CA PHE A 334 -10.56 -5.71 -0.77
C PHE A 334 -9.61 -6.16 0.35
N MET A 335 -8.38 -6.60 0.02
CA MET A 335 -7.38 -7.00 1.02
C MET A 335 -6.70 -5.81 1.69
N VAL A 336 -6.86 -4.61 1.13
CA VAL A 336 -6.32 -3.36 1.66
C VAL A 336 -7.40 -2.68 2.50
N LYS A 337 -7.24 -2.78 3.83
CA LYS A 337 -8.16 -2.17 4.79
C LYS A 337 -7.50 -0.95 5.43
N GLY A 338 -8.19 0.18 5.42
CA GLY A 338 -7.70 1.47 5.91
C GLY A 338 -7.30 1.50 7.38
N ASN A 339 -7.72 0.50 8.15
CA ASN A 339 -7.42 0.39 9.57
C ASN A 339 -5.94 0.13 9.87
N ASN A 340 -5.20 -0.48 8.92
CA ASN A 340 -3.75 -0.53 8.99
C ASN A 340 -3.15 -0.80 7.60
N LEU A 341 -2.38 0.16 7.07
CA LEU A 341 -1.62 -0.01 5.84
C LEU A 341 -0.41 0.93 5.79
N ALA A 342 0.62 0.57 5.03
CA ALA A 342 1.78 1.43 4.81
C ALA A 342 2.21 1.47 3.34
N LEU A 343 2.58 2.65 2.85
CA LEU A 343 2.98 2.91 1.47
C LEU A 343 3.84 4.16 1.35
N SER A 344 4.52 4.33 0.22
CA SER A 344 5.31 5.53 -0.03
C SER A 344 4.44 6.77 -0.26
N ALA A 345 4.88 7.91 0.28
CA ALA A 345 4.28 9.22 0.09
C ALA A 345 4.30 9.61 -1.40
N ALA A 346 5.35 9.23 -2.13
CA ALA A 346 5.43 9.41 -3.58
C ALA A 346 4.29 8.72 -4.35
N ALA A 347 3.77 7.58 -3.86
CA ALA A 347 2.60 6.93 -4.43
C ALA A 347 1.29 7.55 -3.92
N ALA A 348 1.19 7.82 -2.62
CA ALA A 348 -0.04 8.26 -1.97
C ALA A 348 -0.42 9.71 -2.28
N ARG A 349 0.51 10.67 -2.14
CA ARG A 349 0.22 12.12 -2.20
C ARG A 349 -0.35 12.59 -3.54
N PRO A 350 0.16 12.14 -4.71
CA PRO A 350 -0.41 12.55 -5.99
C PRO A 350 -1.84 12.05 -6.23
N LEU A 351 -2.31 11.09 -5.43
CA LEU A 351 -3.63 10.49 -5.57
C LEU A 351 -4.58 10.97 -4.46
N GLY A 352 -4.20 10.78 -3.19
CA GLY A 352 -5.09 10.91 -2.04
C GLY A 352 -6.19 9.85 -1.98
N PHE A 353 -6.86 9.72 -0.84
CA PHE A 353 -8.13 9.00 -0.75
C PHE A 353 -9.21 9.77 -1.55
N PRO A 354 -10.18 9.07 -2.16
CA PRO A 354 -11.22 9.72 -2.97
C PRO A 354 -12.09 10.65 -2.11
N PRO A 355 -12.25 11.94 -2.49
CA PRO A 355 -12.80 12.97 -1.60
C PRO A 355 -14.32 12.92 -1.41
N GLU A 356 -15.05 12.21 -2.26
CA GLU A 356 -16.52 12.21 -2.24
C GLU A 356 -17.16 11.13 -1.37
N PHE A 357 -16.36 10.30 -0.71
CA PHE A 357 -16.85 9.24 0.17
C PHE A 357 -17.24 9.84 1.52
N ALA A 358 -18.49 9.62 1.91
CA ALA A 358 -19.04 10.05 3.20
C ALA A 358 -19.64 8.86 3.95
N GLY A 359 -19.54 8.87 5.27
CA GLY A 359 -19.97 7.74 6.10
C GLY A 359 -19.08 6.51 5.92
N TRP A 360 -19.68 5.33 5.86
CA TRP A 360 -18.94 4.06 5.84
C TRP A 360 -18.54 3.58 4.43
N GLY A 361 -17.23 3.40 4.22
CA GLY A 361 -16.61 2.56 3.18
C GLY A 361 -17.01 2.89 1.73
N PRO A 362 -16.46 2.19 0.72
CA PRO A 362 -15.17 1.52 0.70
C PRO A 362 -14.05 2.44 0.14
N GLU A 363 -13.81 3.59 0.77
CA GLU A 363 -12.86 4.61 0.27
C GLU A 363 -11.41 4.09 0.22
N ASP A 364 -11.06 3.21 1.16
CA ASP A 364 -9.77 2.53 1.24
C ASP A 364 -9.55 1.55 0.09
N MET A 365 -10.55 0.74 -0.25
CA MET A 365 -10.51 -0.17 -1.39
C MET A 365 -10.43 0.61 -2.70
N CYS A 366 -11.18 1.70 -2.82
CA CYS A 366 -11.12 2.57 -4.01
C CYS A 366 -9.73 3.19 -4.17
N PHE A 367 -9.13 3.68 -3.08
CA PHE A 367 -7.75 4.17 -3.08
C PHE A 367 -6.75 3.08 -3.47
N ALA A 368 -6.87 1.89 -2.89
CA ALA A 368 -6.02 0.75 -3.16
C ALA A 368 -6.11 0.28 -4.62
N ALA A 369 -7.33 0.19 -5.17
CA ALA A 369 -7.59 -0.19 -6.55
C ALA A 369 -6.76 0.63 -7.54
N LYS A 370 -6.76 1.96 -7.37
CA LYS A 370 -6.00 2.84 -8.27
C LYS A 370 -4.51 2.81 -8.02
N LEU A 371 -4.05 2.59 -6.78
CA LEU A 371 -2.63 2.37 -6.50
C LEU A 371 -2.11 1.06 -7.11
N ILE A 372 -2.88 -0.02 -7.04
CA ILE A 372 -2.55 -1.32 -7.65
C ILE A 372 -2.50 -1.19 -9.17
N ALA A 373 -3.50 -0.53 -9.77
CA ALA A 373 -3.53 -0.21 -11.19
C ALA A 373 -2.30 0.62 -11.64
N ARG A 374 -1.77 1.48 -10.75
CA ARG A 374 -0.55 2.28 -10.97
C ARG A 374 0.74 1.54 -10.62
N GLY A 375 0.65 0.31 -10.14
CA GLY A 375 1.74 -0.63 -10.02
C GLY A 375 2.23 -0.97 -8.63
N SER A 376 1.45 -0.63 -7.60
CA SER A 376 1.71 -1.10 -6.25
C SER A 376 1.42 -2.61 -6.12
N TYR A 377 2.30 -3.34 -5.46
CA TYR A 377 2.01 -4.69 -4.96
C TYR A 377 1.32 -4.63 -3.61
N VAL A 378 0.37 -5.51 -3.34
CA VAL A 378 -0.20 -5.70 -1.99
C VAL A 378 0.49 -6.89 -1.33
N ILE A 379 1.15 -6.63 -0.20
CA ILE A 379 1.90 -7.65 0.54
C ILE A 379 1.36 -7.74 1.96
N PRO A 380 0.91 -8.94 2.41
CA PRO A 380 0.54 -9.14 3.81
C PRO A 380 1.82 -9.28 4.66
N VAL A 381 1.92 -8.52 5.75
CA VAL A 381 3.05 -8.57 6.69
C VAL A 381 2.69 -9.50 7.85
N LEU A 382 2.91 -10.80 7.66
CA LEU A 382 2.48 -11.84 8.61
C LEU A 382 3.38 -11.94 9.86
N SER A 383 4.50 -11.20 9.89
CA SER A 383 5.43 -11.14 11.02
C SER A 383 4.98 -10.19 12.15
N THR A 384 3.88 -9.49 11.96
CA THR A 384 3.28 -8.53 12.92
C THR A 384 1.77 -8.48 12.73
N GLY A 385 1.07 -7.69 13.54
CA GLY A 385 -0.38 -7.56 13.51
C GLY A 385 -0.85 -6.34 14.29
N VAL A 386 -2.16 -6.16 14.34
CA VAL A 386 -2.81 -5.15 15.17
C VAL A 386 -3.97 -5.74 15.97
N PHE A 387 -4.29 -5.13 17.10
CA PHE A 387 -5.56 -5.38 17.81
C PHE A 387 -6.52 -4.25 17.48
N HIS A 388 -7.69 -4.58 16.95
CA HIS A 388 -8.74 -3.60 16.66
C HIS A 388 -9.78 -3.63 17.77
N ARG A 389 -9.97 -2.51 18.46
CA ARG A 389 -10.98 -2.40 19.50
C ARG A 389 -12.37 -2.52 18.88
N ALA A 390 -13.20 -3.41 19.41
CA ALA A 390 -14.57 -3.54 18.95
C ALA A 390 -15.36 -2.29 19.35
N HIS A 391 -16.17 -1.80 18.42
CA HIS A 391 -17.06 -0.67 18.66
C HIS A 391 -18.35 -0.87 17.84
N PRO A 392 -19.49 -0.29 18.25
CA PRO A 392 -20.70 -0.28 17.43
C PRO A 392 -20.46 0.49 16.13
N PRO A 393 -21.29 0.29 15.07
CA PRO A 393 -21.15 1.03 13.82
C PRO A 393 -21.08 2.54 14.05
N ARG A 394 -20.04 3.20 13.54
CA ARG A 394 -19.87 4.67 13.63
C ARG A 394 -20.98 5.43 12.92
N SER A 395 -21.66 4.79 11.97
CA SER A 395 -22.86 5.28 11.29
C SER A 395 -24.10 5.33 12.21
N GLY A 396 -24.02 4.83 13.45
CA GLY A 396 -25.12 4.81 14.42
C GLY A 396 -25.99 3.55 14.36
N SER A 397 -26.17 2.93 13.18
CA SER A 397 -26.84 1.63 13.05
C SER A 397 -26.28 0.80 11.88
N PRO A 398 -26.47 -0.53 11.88
CA PRO A 398 -26.13 -1.38 10.74
C PRO A 398 -26.85 -0.98 9.44
N GLU A 399 -28.13 -0.60 9.51
CA GLU A 399 -28.95 -0.23 8.34
C GLU A 399 -28.42 1.05 7.70
N ARG A 400 -28.09 2.05 8.52
CA ARG A 400 -27.49 3.30 8.03
C ARG A 400 -26.11 3.06 7.43
N ARG A 401 -25.28 2.23 8.08
CA ARG A 401 -23.98 1.81 7.54
C ARG A 401 -24.13 1.16 6.17
N ASP A 402 -25.11 0.27 6.00
CA ASP A 402 -25.33 -0.44 4.74
C ASP A 402 -25.89 0.47 3.63
N ALA A 403 -26.70 1.48 3.99
CA ALA A 403 -27.16 2.51 3.06
C ALA A 403 -26.02 3.45 2.60
N GLU A 404 -25.14 3.85 3.54
CA GLU A 404 -23.91 4.60 3.24
C GLU A 404 -23.00 3.79 2.30
N LEU A 405 -22.79 2.50 2.61
CA LEU A 405 -22.04 1.58 1.76
C LEU A 405 -22.62 1.48 0.35
N ALA A 406 -23.93 1.25 0.22
CA ALA A 406 -24.59 1.12 -1.07
C ALA A 406 -24.39 2.36 -1.95
N THR A 407 -24.48 3.55 -1.34
CA THR A 407 -24.20 4.82 -2.02
C THR A 407 -22.75 4.90 -2.47
N ASN A 408 -21.80 4.62 -1.57
CA ASN A 408 -20.37 4.70 -1.87
C ASN A 408 -19.87 3.62 -2.83
N LEU A 409 -20.55 2.48 -2.95
CA LEU A 409 -20.26 1.49 -3.99
C LEU A 409 -20.52 2.05 -5.40
N ALA A 410 -21.54 2.90 -5.57
CA ALA A 410 -21.76 3.58 -6.84
C ALA A 410 -20.64 4.60 -7.15
N HIS A 411 -20.08 5.26 -6.13
CA HIS A 411 -18.88 6.08 -6.29
C HIS A 411 -17.69 5.24 -6.72
N TYR A 412 -17.42 4.13 -6.02
CA TYR A 412 -16.32 3.23 -6.35
C TYR A 412 -16.44 2.68 -7.78
N ALA A 413 -17.62 2.20 -8.18
CA ALA A 413 -17.85 1.71 -9.55
C ALA A 413 -17.47 2.76 -10.62
N ARG A 414 -17.89 4.02 -10.46
CA ARG A 414 -17.53 5.09 -11.39
C ARG A 414 -16.02 5.37 -11.43
N ARG A 415 -15.33 5.24 -10.29
CA ARG A 415 -13.87 5.45 -10.22
C ARG A 415 -13.08 4.34 -10.91
N LEU A 416 -13.65 3.14 -11.03
CA LEU A 416 -13.03 2.04 -11.78
C LEU A 416 -12.95 2.35 -13.29
N ASP A 417 -13.89 3.12 -13.82
CA ASP A 417 -13.91 3.54 -15.23
C ASP A 417 -13.00 4.75 -15.53
N GLU A 418 -12.37 5.35 -14.51
CA GLU A 418 -11.43 6.44 -14.72
C GLU A 418 -10.05 5.93 -15.16
N PRO A 419 -9.32 6.70 -15.99
CA PRO A 419 -7.95 6.36 -16.35
C PRO A 419 -7.06 6.13 -15.13
N ALA A 420 -6.35 5.00 -15.12
CA ALA A 420 -5.52 4.59 -13.99
C ALA A 420 -4.37 5.58 -13.70
N ALA A 421 -3.81 6.18 -14.77
CA ALA A 421 -2.64 7.04 -14.68
C ALA A 421 -2.93 8.43 -14.08
N HIS A 422 -4.18 8.88 -14.07
CA HIS A 422 -4.55 10.21 -13.64
C HIS A 422 -5.03 10.24 -12.17
N PRO A 423 -4.86 11.37 -11.46
CA PRO A 423 -5.54 11.60 -10.18
C PRO A 423 -7.06 11.50 -10.30
N TRP A 424 -7.78 11.54 -9.17
CA TRP A 424 -9.24 11.56 -9.15
C TRP A 424 -9.77 12.76 -9.95
N ARG A 425 -10.73 12.51 -10.86
CA ARG A 425 -11.43 13.63 -11.51
C ARG A 425 -12.30 14.32 -10.47
N LEU A 426 -12.04 15.59 -10.16
CA LEU A 426 -12.92 16.36 -9.29
C LEU A 426 -14.30 16.51 -9.94
N PRO A 427 -15.41 16.32 -9.19
CA PRO A 427 -16.75 16.61 -9.66
C PRO A 427 -16.83 18.04 -10.21
N ARG A 428 -17.69 18.26 -11.22
CA ARG A 428 -17.84 19.58 -11.89
C ARG A 428 -18.08 20.73 -10.91
N GLN A 429 -18.75 20.48 -9.78
CA GLN A 429 -19.04 21.48 -8.73
C GLN A 429 -17.78 21.94 -7.97
N GLN A 430 -16.80 21.06 -7.71
CA GLN A 430 -15.56 21.43 -7.03
C GLN A 430 -14.52 22.11 -7.94
N ARG A 431 -14.64 21.97 -9.26
CA ARG A 431 -13.79 22.68 -10.23
C ARG A 431 -14.00 24.20 -10.23
N ARG A 432 -15.16 24.69 -9.75
CA ARG A 432 -15.48 26.12 -9.65
C ARG A 432 -14.94 26.78 -8.38
N ALA A 433 -14.63 26.00 -7.34
CA ALA A 433 -14.05 26.51 -6.09
C ALA A 433 -12.52 26.46 -6.06
N ALA A 434 -11.90 25.72 -7.01
CA ALA A 434 -10.45 25.60 -7.18
C ALA A 434 -9.87 26.51 -8.29
N ARG A 435 -10.69 27.41 -8.83
CA ARG A 435 -10.32 28.54 -9.68
C ARG A 435 -10.70 29.80 -8.95
#